data_AF-A0A950DUP9-F1
#
_entry.id   AF-A0A950DUP9-F1
#
_cell.length_a   1.000
_cell.length_b   1.000
_cell.length_c   1.000
_cell.angle_alpha   90.00
_cell.angle_beta   90.00
_cell.angle_gamma   90.00
#
_symmetry.space_group_name_H-M   'P 1'
#
loop_
_entity.id
_entity.type
_entity.pdbx_description
1 polymer ?
#
loop_
_entity_poly.entity_id
_entity_poly.type
_entity_poly.pdbx_seq_one_letter_code
_entity_poly.pdbx_strand_id
1 'polypeptide(L)'
;MNETVDVGASIEYAALIAVEIDRTREPIIQGSRGRVIAAGLPQRLGLSPAGMQLLPFLRNLLPDRAVDANALRACERYVPQSTYDTAMSELVSAALIETRGTTVLLSANGREISAEIHDILAEDVNERWGQDPGLTQLEQLTQRAVEAALATGGLSFRVMAPPYDPPSSTAGSRSAERLNCLRVHR
;
A
#
# COMPACT_ATOMS: atom_id res chain seq x y z
N MET A 1 -10.51 11.66 -32.54
CA MET A 1 -10.77 10.28 -32.97
C MET A 1 -10.93 9.49 -31.68
N ASN A 2 -12.16 9.21 -31.26
CA ASN A 2 -12.42 8.46 -30.04
C ASN A 2 -12.25 6.98 -30.37
N GLU A 3 -11.12 6.39 -30.00
CA GLU A 3 -11.01 4.93 -29.94
C GLU A 3 -11.99 4.43 -28.88
N THR A 4 -13.08 3.81 -29.34
CA THR A 4 -13.92 2.95 -28.52
C THR A 4 -13.05 1.79 -28.05
N VAL A 5 -12.53 1.91 -26.83
CA VAL A 5 -11.89 0.80 -26.13
C VAL A 5 -12.92 -0.32 -26.00
N ASP A 6 -12.63 -1.48 -26.58
CA ASP A 6 -13.43 -2.67 -26.37
C ASP A 6 -13.36 -3.05 -24.88
N VAL A 7 -14.49 -2.84 -24.20
CA VAL A 7 -14.62 -3.09 -22.76
C VAL A 7 -14.41 -4.58 -22.44
N GLY A 8 -14.75 -5.49 -23.36
CA GLY A 8 -14.52 -6.92 -23.21
C GLY A 8 -13.03 -7.27 -23.16
N ALA A 9 -12.28 -6.83 -24.19
CA ALA A 9 -10.82 -6.99 -24.24
C ALA A 9 -10.10 -6.31 -23.05
N SER A 10 -10.62 -5.16 -22.57
CA SER A 10 -10.08 -4.46 -21.39
C SER A 10 -10.27 -5.24 -20.08
N ILE A 11 -11.40 -5.94 -19.93
CA ILE A 11 -11.66 -6.80 -18.76
C ILE A 11 -10.73 -8.01 -18.75
N GLU A 12 -10.55 -8.67 -19.91
CA GLU A 12 -9.63 -9.81 -20.04
C GLU A 12 -8.17 -9.40 -19.78
N TYR A 13 -7.74 -8.26 -20.33
CA TYR A 13 -6.40 -7.73 -20.08
C TYR A 13 -6.15 -7.42 -18.61
N ALA A 14 -7.11 -6.78 -17.92
CA ALA A 14 -6.99 -6.49 -16.49
C ALA A 14 -6.91 -7.77 -15.64
N ALA A 15 -7.65 -8.81 -16.02
CA ALA A 15 -7.58 -10.11 -15.33
C ALA A 15 -6.23 -10.79 -15.51
N LEU A 16 -5.64 -10.72 -16.71
CA LEU A 16 -4.31 -11.27 -17.00
C LEU A 16 -3.21 -10.52 -16.23
N ILE A 17 -3.25 -9.19 -16.22
CA ILE A 17 -2.23 -8.37 -15.54
C ILE A 17 -2.34 -8.50 -14.02
N ALA A 18 -3.54 -8.68 -13.45
CA ALA A 18 -3.71 -8.85 -12.01
C ALA A 18 -2.90 -10.05 -11.47
N VAL A 19 -2.85 -11.15 -12.22
CA VAL A 19 -2.07 -12.35 -11.84
C VAL A 19 -0.58 -12.04 -11.78
N GLU A 20 -0.05 -11.30 -12.76
CA GLU A 20 1.36 -10.93 -12.78
C GLU A 20 1.69 -9.92 -11.68
N ILE A 21 0.82 -8.94 -11.43
CA ILE A 21 0.95 -8.02 -10.28
C ILE A 21 1.02 -8.83 -8.98
N ASP A 22 0.11 -9.78 -8.77
CA ASP A 22 0.07 -10.60 -7.55
C ASP A 22 1.34 -11.46 -7.42
N ARG A 23 1.77 -12.10 -8.51
CA ARG A 23 2.99 -12.90 -8.55
C ARG A 23 4.25 -12.10 -8.20
N THR A 24 4.34 -10.86 -8.69
CA THR A 24 5.48 -9.97 -8.44
C THR A 24 5.43 -9.34 -7.04
N ARG A 25 4.24 -8.93 -6.58
CA ARG A 25 4.03 -8.21 -5.31
C ARG A 25 4.07 -9.13 -4.09
N GLU A 26 3.41 -10.28 -4.16
CA GLU A 26 3.15 -11.09 -2.96
C GLU A 26 4.42 -11.54 -2.21
N PRO A 27 5.50 -11.98 -2.89
CA PRO A 27 6.75 -12.33 -2.20
C PRO A 27 7.36 -11.18 -1.40
N ILE A 28 7.26 -9.94 -1.90
CA ILE A 28 7.74 -8.75 -1.20
C ILE A 28 6.88 -8.44 0.02
N ILE A 29 5.57 -8.53 -0.12
CA ILE A 29 4.64 -8.25 0.99
C ILE A 29 4.81 -9.27 2.10
N GLN A 30 4.95 -10.55 1.77
CA GLN A 30 5.22 -11.59 2.77
C GLN A 30 6.62 -11.46 3.37
N GLY A 31 7.64 -11.15 2.57
CA GLY A 31 9.00 -10.91 3.04
C GLY A 31 9.09 -9.75 4.03
N SER A 32 8.62 -8.57 3.62
CA SER A 32 8.55 -7.38 4.47
C SER A 32 7.71 -7.59 5.73
N ARG A 33 6.55 -8.26 5.63
CA ARG A 33 5.73 -8.61 6.81
C ARG A 33 6.50 -9.49 7.79
N GLY A 34 7.22 -10.50 7.30
CA GLY A 34 8.08 -11.34 8.12
C GLY A 34 9.14 -10.52 8.87
N ARG A 35 9.78 -9.56 8.20
CA ARG A 35 10.78 -8.67 8.80
C ARG A 35 10.18 -7.72 9.83
N VAL A 36 9.01 -7.14 9.58
CA VAL A 36 8.27 -6.32 10.56
C VAL A 36 8.01 -7.11 11.84
N ILE A 37 7.58 -8.37 11.72
CA ILE A 37 7.35 -9.24 12.88
C ILE A 37 8.68 -9.57 13.57
N ALA A 38 9.73 -9.91 12.82
CA ALA A 38 11.04 -10.22 13.37
C ALA A 38 11.69 -9.02 14.09
N ALA A 39 11.42 -7.80 13.64
CA ALA A 39 11.83 -6.56 14.30
C ALA A 39 11.07 -6.27 15.61
N GLY A 40 10.05 -7.08 15.96
CA GLY A 40 9.28 -6.92 17.18
C GLY A 40 8.32 -5.73 17.18
N LEU A 41 8.03 -5.15 16.01
CA LEU A 41 7.10 -4.02 15.86
C LEU A 41 5.74 -4.27 16.52
N PRO A 42 5.05 -5.40 16.28
CA PRO A 42 3.75 -5.65 16.89
C PRO A 42 3.81 -5.59 18.42
N GLN A 43 4.83 -6.21 19.02
CA GLN A 43 4.99 -6.27 20.47
C GLN A 43 5.33 -4.89 21.05
N ARG A 44 6.21 -4.14 20.38
CA ARG A 44 6.58 -2.77 20.76
C ARG A 44 5.39 -1.81 20.72
N LEU A 45 4.50 -2.01 19.75
CA LEU A 45 3.31 -1.18 19.53
C LEU A 45 2.06 -1.69 20.25
N GLY A 46 2.14 -2.85 20.92
CA GLY A 46 0.99 -3.47 21.59
C GLY A 46 -0.11 -3.93 20.62
N LEU A 47 0.23 -4.23 19.37
CA LEU A 47 -0.72 -4.60 18.33
C LEU A 47 -1.01 -6.10 18.34
N SER A 48 -2.28 -6.45 18.24
CA SER A 48 -2.72 -7.82 17.98
C SER A 48 -2.60 -8.16 16.49
N PRO A 49 -2.92 -9.40 16.08
CA PRO A 49 -3.06 -9.72 14.66
C PRO A 49 -4.03 -8.79 13.91
N ALA A 50 -5.03 -8.22 14.60
CA ALA A 50 -5.96 -7.26 14.02
C ALA A 50 -5.27 -5.92 13.72
N GLY A 51 -4.59 -5.29 14.69
CA GLY A 51 -3.82 -4.05 14.45
C GLY A 51 -2.73 -4.22 13.39
N MET A 52 -2.11 -5.40 13.35
CA MET A 52 -1.14 -5.77 12.32
C MET A 52 -1.72 -5.87 10.90
N GLN A 53 -3.04 -6.03 10.74
CA GLN A 53 -3.69 -6.06 9.43
C GLN A 53 -3.61 -4.68 8.74
N LEU A 54 -3.84 -3.60 9.49
CA LEU A 54 -3.86 -2.23 8.97
C LEU A 54 -2.48 -1.56 8.99
N LEU A 55 -1.55 -2.05 9.80
CA LEU A 55 -0.23 -1.45 9.96
C LEU A 55 0.54 -1.26 8.62
N PRO A 56 0.57 -2.24 7.69
CA PRO A 56 1.20 -2.07 6.38
C PRO A 56 0.53 -0.99 5.51
N PHE A 57 -0.74 -0.67 5.73
CA PHE A 57 -1.43 0.39 5.02
C PHE A 57 -1.05 1.79 5.53
N LEU A 58 -0.52 1.92 6.75
CA LEU A 58 -0.04 3.21 7.25
C LEU A 58 1.01 3.83 6.33
N ARG A 59 1.87 3.03 5.71
CA ARG A 59 2.86 3.54 4.75
C ARG A 59 2.28 4.07 3.44
N ASN A 60 1.03 3.67 3.15
CA ASN A 60 0.23 4.09 2.01
C ASN A 60 -0.74 5.23 2.37
N LEU A 61 -1.06 5.41 3.65
CA LEU A 61 -1.63 6.65 4.17
C LEU A 61 -0.49 7.66 4.12
N LEU A 62 -0.50 8.58 3.14
CA LEU A 62 0.64 9.51 3.01
C LEU A 62 0.93 10.17 4.37
N PRO A 63 2.21 10.39 4.73
CA PRO A 63 2.62 10.99 6.01
C PRO A 63 1.83 12.25 6.40
N ASP A 64 1.33 12.99 5.41
CA ASP A 64 0.60 14.25 5.56
C ASP A 64 -0.80 14.27 4.89
N ARG A 65 -1.31 13.14 4.37
CA ARG A 65 -2.64 13.10 3.73
C ARG A 65 -3.70 12.64 4.72
N ALA A 66 -4.74 13.46 4.86
CA ALA A 66 -6.00 13.05 5.47
C ALA A 66 -6.72 12.05 4.57
N VAL A 67 -7.11 10.91 5.13
CA VAL A 67 -7.87 9.86 4.43
C VAL A 67 -9.26 9.73 5.04
N ASP A 68 -10.27 9.57 4.20
CA ASP A 68 -11.62 9.27 4.67
C ASP A 68 -11.70 7.82 5.20
N ALA A 69 -12.28 7.64 6.38
CA ALA A 69 -12.40 6.36 7.06
C ALA A 69 -13.21 5.34 6.26
N ASN A 70 -14.22 5.75 5.48
CA ASN A 70 -14.95 4.83 4.61
C ASN A 70 -14.10 4.37 3.43
N ALA A 71 -13.26 5.25 2.90
CA ALA A 71 -12.33 4.91 1.85
C ALA A 71 -11.26 3.93 2.37
N LEU A 72 -10.72 4.16 3.57
CA LEU A 72 -9.82 3.22 4.24
C LEU A 72 -10.51 1.87 4.53
N ARG A 73 -11.77 1.89 4.97
CA ARG A 73 -12.58 0.68 5.17
C ARG A 73 -12.76 -0.12 3.88
N ALA A 74 -12.91 0.56 2.74
CA ALA A 74 -13.07 -0.06 1.43
C ALA A 74 -11.82 -0.81 0.97
N CYS A 75 -10.62 -0.41 1.42
CA CYS A 75 -9.38 -1.17 1.19
C CYS A 75 -9.42 -2.56 1.84
N GLU A 76 -10.17 -2.70 2.93
CA GLU A 76 -10.27 -3.92 3.73
C GLU A 76 -11.62 -4.63 3.56
N ARG A 77 -12.27 -4.51 2.40
CA ARG A 77 -13.65 -4.97 2.17
C ARG A 77 -13.94 -6.43 2.55
N TYR A 78 -12.92 -7.28 2.62
CA TYR A 78 -13.05 -8.70 2.99
C TYR A 78 -12.75 -8.98 4.47
N VAL A 79 -12.22 -8.01 5.21
CA VAL A 79 -12.00 -8.13 6.65
C VAL A 79 -13.32 -7.92 7.41
N PRO A 80 -13.66 -8.79 8.38
CA PRO A 80 -14.84 -8.60 9.22
C PRO A 80 -14.83 -7.24 9.91
N GLN A 81 -16.00 -6.62 10.05
CA GLN A 81 -16.13 -5.28 10.64
C GLN A 81 -15.51 -5.21 12.04
N SER A 82 -15.76 -6.20 12.89
CA SER A 82 -15.20 -6.28 14.24
C SER A 82 -13.67 -6.31 14.26
N THR A 83 -13.05 -6.99 13.30
CA THR A 83 -11.59 -7.03 13.16
C THR A 83 -11.05 -5.67 12.72
N TYR A 84 -11.72 -5.00 11.78
CA TYR A 84 -11.35 -3.66 11.35
C TYR A 84 -11.47 -2.64 12.51
N ASP A 85 -12.57 -2.67 13.26
CA ASP A 85 -12.80 -1.78 14.39
C ASP A 85 -11.75 -2.00 15.50
N THR A 86 -11.40 -3.26 15.78
CA THR A 86 -10.31 -3.62 16.70
C THR A 86 -8.99 -3.03 16.22
N ALA A 87 -8.65 -3.22 14.94
CA ALA A 87 -7.42 -2.71 14.35
C ALA A 87 -7.32 -1.18 14.45
N MET A 88 -8.40 -0.47 14.09
CA MET A 88 -8.46 0.99 14.21
C MET A 88 -8.29 1.47 15.65
N SER A 89 -8.96 0.81 16.61
CA SER A 89 -8.83 1.12 18.03
C SER A 89 -7.40 0.92 18.53
N GLU A 90 -6.74 -0.16 18.13
CA GLU A 90 -5.34 -0.43 18.47
C GLU A 90 -4.39 0.62 17.88
N LEU A 91 -4.57 1.01 16.62
CA LEU A 91 -3.75 2.04 15.98
C LEU A 91 -3.91 3.42 16.65
N VAL A 92 -5.12 3.78 17.10
CA VAL A 92 -5.36 4.99 17.89
C VAL A 92 -4.71 4.88 19.27
N SER A 93 -4.87 3.73 19.94
CA SER A 93 -4.33 3.49 21.29
C SER A 93 -2.79 3.49 21.31
N ALA A 94 -2.17 2.99 20.25
CA ALA A 94 -0.72 3.05 20.02
C ALA A 94 -0.24 4.44 19.55
N ALA A 95 -1.14 5.43 19.50
CA ALA A 95 -0.89 6.78 19.02
C ALA A 95 -0.24 6.82 17.63
N LEU A 96 -0.63 5.91 16.72
CA LEU A 96 -0.13 5.86 15.34
C LEU A 96 -0.99 6.69 14.38
N ILE A 97 -2.29 6.79 14.67
CA ILE A 97 -3.23 7.59 13.89
C ILE A 97 -4.04 8.51 14.78
N GLU A 98 -4.48 9.63 14.22
CA GLU A 98 -5.50 10.51 14.78
C GLU A 98 -6.77 10.42 13.95
N THR A 99 -7.93 10.40 14.60
CA THR A 99 -9.24 10.46 13.94
C THR A 99 -9.95 11.76 14.27
N ARG A 100 -10.52 12.41 13.25
CA ARG A 100 -11.30 13.66 13.35
C ARG A 100 -12.56 13.53 12.49
N GLY A 101 -13.66 13.11 13.11
CA GLY A 101 -14.86 12.73 12.36
C GLY A 101 -14.57 11.54 11.45
N THR A 102 -14.82 11.67 10.14
CA THR A 102 -14.46 10.63 9.16
C THR A 102 -13.01 10.74 8.66
N THR A 103 -12.24 11.71 9.14
CA THR A 103 -10.85 11.90 8.70
C THR A 103 -9.87 11.09 9.56
N VAL A 104 -8.94 10.39 8.93
CA VAL A 104 -7.83 9.66 9.54
C VAL A 104 -6.51 10.28 9.08
N LEU A 105 -5.60 10.53 10.01
CA LEU A 105 -4.26 11.11 9.77
C LEU A 105 -3.20 10.30 10.50
N LEU A 106 -1.97 10.28 9.99
CA LEU A 106 -0.82 9.80 10.75
C LEU A 106 -0.45 10.82 11.84
N SER A 107 -0.24 10.33 13.06
CA SER A 107 0.37 11.12 14.13
C SER A 107 1.88 11.31 13.88
N ALA A 108 2.58 12.02 14.76
CA ALA A 108 4.04 12.09 14.70
C ALA A 108 4.70 10.70 14.84
N ASN A 109 4.27 9.92 15.84
CA ASN A 109 4.73 8.54 16.02
C ASN A 109 4.34 7.65 14.82
N GLY A 110 3.14 7.84 14.27
CA GLY A 110 2.70 7.14 13.06
C GLY A 110 3.61 7.37 11.86
N ARG A 111 4.11 8.61 11.67
CA ARG A 111 5.08 8.92 10.61
C ARG A 111 6.43 8.22 10.82
N GLU A 112 6.92 8.17 12.05
CA GLU A 112 8.17 7.47 12.39
C GLU A 112 8.06 5.96 12.11
N ILE A 113 6.98 5.33 12.59
CA ILE A 113 6.71 3.91 12.33
C ILE A 113 6.47 3.64 10.85
N SER A 114 5.79 4.55 10.14
CA SER A 114 5.62 4.44 8.70
C SER A 114 6.95 4.50 7.95
N ALA A 115 7.91 5.31 8.39
CA ALA A 115 9.24 5.38 7.79
C ALA A 115 10.02 4.09 8.04
N GLU A 116 9.98 3.55 9.25
CA GLU A 116 10.60 2.27 9.60
C GLU A 116 10.05 1.11 8.75
N ILE A 117 8.73 1.08 8.51
CA ILE A 117 8.12 0.08 7.63
C ILE A 117 8.56 0.28 6.16
N HIS A 118 8.69 1.52 5.70
CA HIS A 118 9.23 1.84 4.37
C HIS A 118 10.66 1.34 4.20
N ASP A 119 11.52 1.53 5.21
CA ASP A 119 12.90 1.08 5.19
C ASP A 119 12.99 -0.45 5.15
N ILE A 120 12.20 -1.15 5.98
CA ILE A 120 12.12 -2.62 5.97
C ILE A 120 11.67 -3.15 4.59
N LEU A 121 10.69 -2.49 3.96
CA LEU A 121 10.24 -2.84 2.62
C LEU A 121 11.35 -2.59 1.59
N ALA A 122 12.01 -1.43 1.65
CA ALA A 122 13.06 -1.05 0.72
C ALA A 122 14.24 -2.01 0.78
N GLU A 123 14.63 -2.46 1.98
CA GLU A 123 15.65 -3.50 2.18
C GLU A 123 15.23 -4.82 1.53
N ASP A 124 14.02 -5.32 1.80
CA ASP A 124 13.55 -6.59 1.21
C ASP A 124 13.48 -6.53 -0.32
N VAL A 125 13.03 -5.40 -0.86
CA VAL A 125 12.98 -5.18 -2.31
C VAL A 125 14.38 -5.07 -2.90
N ASN A 126 15.31 -4.36 -2.25
CA ASN A 126 16.67 -4.22 -2.73
C ASN A 126 17.43 -5.55 -2.77
N GLU A 127 17.23 -6.41 -1.76
CA GLU A 127 17.81 -7.76 -1.76
C GLU A 127 17.27 -8.63 -2.90
N ARG A 128 15.99 -8.50 -3.23
CA ARG A 128 15.33 -9.31 -4.28
C ARG A 128 15.60 -8.80 -5.69
N TRP A 129 15.56 -7.49 -5.88
CA TRP A 129 15.52 -6.87 -7.20
C TRP A 129 16.68 -5.92 -7.47
N GLY A 130 17.45 -5.49 -6.46
CA GLY A 130 18.36 -4.35 -6.55
C GLY A 130 19.46 -4.46 -7.61
N GLN A 131 19.73 -5.66 -8.12
CA GLN A 131 20.70 -5.91 -9.20
C GLN A 131 20.06 -6.14 -10.58
N ASP A 132 18.72 -6.09 -10.67
CA ASP A 132 18.01 -6.34 -11.93
C ASP A 132 18.09 -5.11 -12.84
N PRO A 133 18.68 -5.23 -14.04
CA PRO A 133 18.82 -4.11 -14.97
C PRO A 133 17.47 -3.60 -15.50
N GLY A 134 16.40 -4.38 -15.40
CA GLY A 134 15.04 -4.04 -15.79
C GLY A 134 14.30 -3.12 -14.81
N LEU A 135 14.83 -2.90 -13.59
CA LEU A 135 14.14 -2.13 -12.56
C LEU A 135 13.77 -0.71 -12.98
N THR A 136 14.65 -0.02 -13.70
CA THR A 136 14.38 1.34 -14.17
C THR A 136 13.21 1.37 -15.15
N GLN A 137 13.10 0.36 -16.02
CA GLN A 137 11.99 0.24 -16.97
C GLN A 137 10.69 -0.11 -16.25
N LEU A 138 10.75 -1.02 -15.27
CA LEU A 138 9.60 -1.38 -14.43
C LEU A 138 9.07 -0.17 -13.67
N GLU A 139 9.94 0.66 -13.10
CA GLU A 139 9.58 1.89 -12.41
C GLU A 139 8.81 2.83 -13.35
N GLN A 140 9.34 3.08 -14.55
CA GLN A 140 8.70 3.95 -15.53
C GLN A 140 7.34 3.40 -15.99
N LEU A 141 7.24 2.09 -16.21
CA LEU A 141 5.99 1.44 -16.61
C LEU A 141 4.94 1.54 -15.51
N THR A 142 5.30 1.21 -14.27
CA THR A 142 4.38 1.27 -13.13
C THR A 142 3.97 2.70 -12.80
N GLN A 143 4.87 3.68 -12.95
CA GLN A 143 4.54 5.10 -12.83
C GLN A 143 3.46 5.51 -13.82
N ARG A 144 3.68 5.24 -15.12
CA ARG A 144 2.71 5.57 -16.18
C ARG A 144 1.37 4.88 -15.98
N ALA A 145 1.39 3.64 -15.52
CA ALA A 145 0.18 2.88 -15.22
C ALA A 145 -0.61 3.53 -14.07
N VAL A 146 0.06 3.94 -12.98
CA VAL A 146 -0.59 4.65 -11.86
C VAL A 146 -1.16 5.98 -12.33
N GLU A 147 -0.41 6.76 -13.12
CA GLU A 147 -0.87 8.04 -13.68
C GLU A 147 -2.14 7.87 -14.54
N ALA A 148 -2.17 6.87 -15.43
CA ALA A 148 -3.34 6.56 -16.24
C ALA A 148 -4.53 6.08 -15.37
N ALA A 149 -4.24 5.29 -14.34
CA ALA A 149 -5.23 4.74 -13.42
C ALA A 149 -5.91 5.80 -12.54
N LEU A 150 -5.28 6.98 -12.32
CA LEU A 150 -5.90 8.10 -11.58
C LEU A 150 -7.25 8.54 -12.18
N ALA A 151 -7.42 8.42 -13.50
CA ALA A 151 -8.66 8.82 -14.18
C ALA A 151 -9.82 7.84 -13.97
N THR A 152 -9.54 6.59 -13.59
CA THR A 152 -10.53 5.50 -13.60
C THR A 152 -10.59 4.69 -12.30
N GLY A 153 -9.69 4.95 -11.35
CA GLY A 153 -9.57 4.18 -10.12
C GLY A 153 -10.73 4.36 -9.14
N GLY A 154 -11.07 3.25 -8.46
CA GLY A 154 -12.09 3.19 -7.43
C GLY A 154 -11.74 3.93 -6.13
N LEU A 155 -12.57 3.77 -5.11
CA LEU A 155 -12.35 4.40 -3.79
C LEU A 155 -11.04 3.93 -3.15
N SER A 156 -10.79 2.62 -3.12
CA SER A 156 -9.57 2.05 -2.52
C SER A 156 -8.30 2.50 -3.24
N PHE A 157 -8.35 2.62 -4.56
CA PHE A 157 -7.24 3.17 -5.35
C PHE A 157 -6.91 4.61 -4.96
N ARG A 158 -7.92 5.47 -4.82
CA ARG A 158 -7.72 6.88 -4.48
C ARG A 158 -7.15 7.10 -3.09
N VAL A 159 -7.31 6.14 -2.18
CA VAL A 159 -6.61 6.16 -0.88
C VAL A 159 -5.13 5.95 -1.07
N MET A 160 -4.75 5.00 -1.92
CA MET A 160 -3.37 4.54 -2.10
C MET A 160 -2.59 5.31 -3.19
N ALA A 161 -3.27 6.09 -4.04
CA ALA A 161 -2.67 6.72 -5.22
C ALA A 161 -2.54 8.26 -5.11
N PRO A 162 -1.48 8.85 -5.69
CA PRO A 162 -0.19 8.19 -5.93
C PRO A 162 0.43 7.73 -4.60
N PRO A 163 1.19 6.62 -4.59
CA PRO A 163 1.90 6.19 -3.39
C PRO A 163 2.94 7.25 -2.98
N TYR A 164 3.24 7.31 -1.68
CA TYR A 164 4.32 8.15 -1.17
C TYR A 164 5.67 7.54 -1.58
N ASP A 165 6.54 8.36 -2.18
CA ASP A 165 7.94 8.01 -2.41
C ASP A 165 8.82 8.80 -1.43
N PRO A 166 9.27 8.20 -0.32
CA PRO A 166 10.29 8.80 0.53
C PRO A 166 11.53 9.23 -0.27
N PRO A 167 12.27 10.29 0.14
CA PRO A 167 13.51 10.70 -0.54
C PRO A 167 14.56 9.58 -0.67
N SER A 168 14.54 8.59 0.22
CA SER A 168 15.41 7.41 0.20
C SER A 168 14.97 6.30 -0.76
N SER A 169 13.84 6.46 -1.47
CA SER A 169 13.27 5.39 -2.28
C SER A 169 14.18 4.99 -3.44
N THR A 170 14.30 3.69 -3.67
CA THR A 170 14.98 3.12 -4.84
C THR A 170 13.97 2.85 -5.96
N ALA A 171 14.45 2.60 -7.19
CA ALA A 171 13.56 2.20 -8.30
C ALA A 171 12.73 0.95 -7.96
N GLY A 172 13.33 0.02 -7.22
CA GLY A 172 12.65 -1.18 -6.72
C GLY A 172 11.52 -0.84 -5.74
N SER A 173 11.81 -0.09 -4.66
CA SER A 173 10.78 0.23 -3.65
C SER A 173 9.63 1.03 -4.24
N ARG A 174 9.95 1.99 -5.12
CA ARG A 174 8.98 2.75 -5.92
C ARG A 174 8.09 1.85 -6.78
N SER A 175 8.67 0.87 -7.46
CA SER A 175 7.93 -0.10 -8.28
C SER A 175 7.02 -0.98 -7.41
N ALA A 176 7.50 -1.45 -6.25
CA ALA A 176 6.73 -2.29 -5.34
C ALA A 176 5.47 -1.58 -4.81
N GLU A 177 5.59 -0.32 -4.40
CA GLU A 177 4.43 0.44 -3.91
C GLU A 177 3.44 0.79 -5.01
N ARG A 178 3.91 1.07 -6.23
CA ARG A 178 3.03 1.29 -7.39
C ARG A 178 2.27 0.01 -7.76
N LEU A 179 2.91 -1.15 -7.73
CA LEU A 179 2.23 -2.45 -7.93
C LEU A 179 1.18 -2.71 -6.85
N ASN A 180 1.49 -2.38 -5.58
CA ASN A 180 0.54 -2.47 -4.47
C ASN A 180 -0.68 -1.55 -4.67
N CYS A 181 -0.46 -0.33 -5.16
CA CYS A 181 -1.51 0.62 -5.51
C CYS A 181 -2.38 0.12 -6.69
N LEU A 182 -1.77 -0.36 -7.78
CA LEU A 182 -2.47 -0.87 -8.95
C LEU A 182 -3.36 -2.08 -8.63
N ARG A 183 -2.98 -2.89 -7.62
CA ARG A 183 -3.77 -4.04 -7.17
C ARG A 183 -5.16 -3.68 -6.63
N VAL A 184 -5.32 -2.47 -6.13
CA VAL A 184 -6.60 -1.96 -5.58
C VAL A 184 -7.32 -1.01 -6.54
N HIS A 185 -6.96 -1.02 -7.84
CA HIS A 185 -7.54 -0.14 -8.86
C HIS A 185 -9.07 -0.23 -8.95
N ARG A 186 -9.65 -1.43 -8.80
CA ARG A 186 -11.10 -1.71 -8.90
C ARG A 186 -11.80 -1.89 -7.54
#